data_AF-A0ABD1JNY4-F1
#
_entry.id   AF-A0ABD1JNY4-F1
#
_cell.length_a   1.000
_cell.length_b   1.000
_cell.length_c   1.000
_cell.angle_alpha   90.00
_cell.angle_beta   90.00
_cell.angle_gamma   90.00
#
_symmetry.space_group_name_H-M   'P 1'
#
loop_
_entity.id
_entity.type
_entity.pdbx_description
1 polymer ?
#
loop_
_entity_poly.entity_id
_entity_poly.type
_entity_poly.pdbx_seq_one_letter_code
_entity_poly.pdbx_strand_id
1 'polypeptide(L)'
;MAPERQHGHPKCPPVHVGVGVGVGVGVGVGVGVGVCMWAWVWAWVWAWAWAPLLFLLHFDFEDFSCLRSPEHACTRIDLPRPLTCWGPEWYLVRIELTVMDVNDNAPEWTMVPYPYLAVVSPDAPTGTLVYKLHARDGDEGSNGEVEYILSDGGDGRFEVDRKSGHVRTTGLPLQRERDYLLTVVAADMQASRSIPAVLSVVAGARAPQFTNTSYTIAIPENTPEGQP
;
A
#
# COMPACT_ATOMS: atom_id res chain seq x y z
N MET A 1 -2.79 75.28 27.30
CA MET A 1 -2.35 73.88 27.43
C MET A 1 -3.43 73.00 26.84
N ALA A 2 -3.24 72.52 25.61
CA ALA A 2 -4.07 71.47 25.03
C ALA A 2 -3.45 70.12 25.37
N PRO A 3 -4.24 69.07 25.68
CA PRO A 3 -3.68 67.78 26.04
C PRO A 3 -3.10 67.07 24.82
N GLU A 4 -1.92 66.50 25.02
CA GLU A 4 -1.17 65.72 24.03
C GLU A 4 -1.97 64.45 23.67
N ARG A 5 -2.41 64.34 22.41
CA ARG A 5 -3.06 63.13 21.90
C ARG A 5 -2.03 62.01 21.90
N GLN A 6 -2.20 61.03 22.79
CA GLN A 6 -1.51 59.75 22.65
C GLN A 6 -2.02 59.06 21.38
N HIS A 7 -1.27 59.20 20.29
CA HIS A 7 -1.45 58.37 19.11
C HIS A 7 -1.02 56.94 19.46
N GLY A 8 -1.96 56.12 19.89
CA GLY A 8 -1.75 54.68 20.00
C GLY A 8 -1.30 54.14 18.64
N HIS A 9 -0.15 53.48 18.61
CA HIS A 9 0.35 52.82 17.40
C HIS A 9 -0.74 51.88 16.85
N PRO A 10 -0.97 51.85 15.53
CA PRO A 10 -1.94 50.95 14.93
C PRO A 10 -1.55 49.51 15.28
N LYS A 11 -2.47 48.76 15.90
CA LYS A 11 -2.29 47.33 16.19
C LYS A 11 -2.21 46.59 14.85
N CYS A 12 -1.12 45.88 14.59
CA CYS A 12 -1.00 45.11 13.35
C CYS A 12 -2.09 44.02 13.29
N PRO A 13 -2.69 43.74 12.12
CA PRO A 13 -3.64 42.65 11.96
C PRO A 13 -2.97 41.29 12.19
N PRO A 14 -3.71 40.27 12.68
CA PRO A 14 -3.18 38.91 12.76
C PRO A 14 -2.83 38.38 11.37
N VAL A 15 -1.74 37.61 11.29
CA VAL A 15 -1.33 36.92 10.06
C VAL A 15 -1.78 35.46 10.18
N HIS A 16 -2.48 34.97 9.17
CA HIS A 16 -2.89 33.58 9.06
C HIS A 16 -2.15 32.93 7.91
N VAL A 17 -1.60 31.74 8.17
CA VAL A 17 -0.96 30.91 7.15
C VAL A 17 -1.76 29.63 7.01
N GLY A 18 -2.14 29.33 5.77
CA GLY A 18 -2.72 28.03 5.41
C GLY A 18 -1.62 27.10 4.93
N VAL A 19 -1.53 25.92 5.55
CA VAL A 19 -0.72 24.82 5.02
C VAL A 19 -1.67 23.74 4.55
N GLY A 20 -1.58 23.42 3.26
CA GLY A 20 -2.33 22.34 2.63
C GLY A 20 -1.40 21.21 2.22
N VAL A 21 -1.84 19.99 2.47
CA VAL A 21 -1.22 18.79 1.91
C VAL A 21 -2.17 18.22 0.87
N GLY A 22 -1.71 18.17 -0.38
CA GLY A 22 -2.44 17.58 -1.50
C GLY A 22 -1.77 16.30 -1.99
N VAL A 23 -2.60 15.30 -2.30
CA VAL A 23 -2.17 14.08 -3.00
C VAL A 23 -2.59 14.22 -4.46
N GLY A 24 -1.62 14.32 -5.36
CA GLY A 24 -1.87 14.39 -6.80
C GLY A 24 -1.72 13.01 -7.46
N VAL A 25 -2.70 12.60 -8.26
CA VAL A 25 -2.59 11.39 -9.10
C VAL A 25 -1.86 11.75 -10.41
N GLY A 26 -0.53 11.67 -10.37
CA GLY A 26 0.36 11.59 -11.52
C GLY A 26 1.24 10.34 -11.39
N VAL A 27 2.13 10.07 -12.36
CA VAL A 27 3.13 9.00 -12.28
C VAL A 27 4.02 9.21 -11.04
N GLY A 28 3.60 8.63 -9.91
CA GLY A 28 4.18 8.83 -8.58
C GLY A 28 3.25 9.59 -7.63
N VAL A 29 2.99 9.01 -6.45
CA VAL A 29 2.32 9.67 -5.33
C VAL A 29 3.25 10.76 -4.80
N GLY A 30 2.94 12.03 -5.06
CA GLY A 30 3.71 13.18 -4.59
C GLY A 30 2.95 13.93 -3.52
N VAL A 31 3.57 14.13 -2.34
CA VAL A 31 3.05 14.99 -1.27
C VAL A 31 3.52 16.42 -1.55
N GLY A 32 2.61 17.30 -1.97
CA GLY A 32 2.90 18.73 -2.15
C GLY A 32 2.56 19.53 -0.90
N VAL A 33 3.53 20.26 -0.33
CA VAL A 33 3.29 21.21 0.76
C VAL A 33 3.20 22.61 0.17
N GLY A 34 1.99 23.18 0.17
CA GLY A 34 1.73 24.56 -0.26
C GLY A 34 1.58 25.49 0.93
N VAL A 35 2.35 26.58 0.97
CA VAL A 35 2.20 27.64 1.98
C VAL A 35 1.50 28.84 1.34
N CYS A 36 0.27 29.14 1.76
CA CYS A 36 -0.45 30.33 1.33
C CYS A 36 -0.30 31.43 2.40
N MET A 37 0.38 32.52 2.05
CA MET A 37 0.48 33.73 2.88
C MET A 37 -0.52 34.79 2.42
N TRP A 38 -1.36 35.27 3.33
CA TRP A 38 -2.21 36.44 3.09
C TRP A 38 -1.51 37.70 3.61
N ALA A 39 -1.12 38.59 2.71
CA ALA A 39 -0.76 39.96 3.05
C ALA A 39 -1.64 40.92 2.23
N TRP A 40 -2.56 41.62 2.88
CA TRP A 40 -3.29 42.72 2.25
C TRP A 40 -2.30 43.88 2.04
N VAL A 41 -1.63 43.92 0.88
CA VAL A 41 -0.82 45.07 0.47
C VAL A 41 -1.47 45.68 -0.77
N TRP A 42 -2.17 46.79 -0.59
CA TRP A 42 -2.54 47.66 -1.71
C TRP A 42 -1.29 48.40 -2.17
N ALA A 43 -0.74 48.06 -3.33
CA ALA A 43 0.29 48.85 -4.00
C ALA A 43 -0.02 48.96 -5.50
N TRP A 44 -0.51 50.14 -5.90
CA TRP A 44 -0.59 50.57 -7.30
C TRP A 44 0.80 51.03 -7.78
N VAL A 45 1.40 50.36 -8.78
CA VAL A 45 2.42 50.97 -9.67
C VAL A 45 2.40 50.32 -11.06
N TRP A 46 2.27 51.13 -12.11
CA TRP A 46 2.45 50.77 -13.53
C TRP A 46 3.93 50.65 -13.90
N ALA A 47 4.34 49.62 -14.66
CA ALA A 47 5.52 49.69 -15.54
C ALA A 47 5.52 48.57 -16.61
N TRP A 48 5.83 48.96 -17.85
CA TRP A 48 5.92 48.12 -19.05
C TRP A 48 7.25 47.37 -19.19
N ALA A 49 7.14 46.08 -19.55
CA ALA A 49 7.87 45.30 -20.56
C ALA A 49 9.41 45.01 -20.49
N TRP A 50 9.71 43.77 -20.90
CA TRP A 50 10.98 43.13 -21.34
C TRP A 50 11.82 42.33 -20.31
N ALA A 51 11.47 41.06 -20.12
CA ALA A 51 12.42 39.95 -19.86
C ALA A 51 11.82 38.60 -20.32
N PRO A 52 12.63 37.66 -20.86
CA PRO A 52 12.17 36.53 -21.67
C PRO A 52 11.75 35.29 -20.86
N LEU A 53 10.71 34.61 -21.36
CA LEU A 53 10.38 33.19 -21.20
C LEU A 53 10.92 32.49 -19.93
N LEU A 54 10.25 32.75 -18.80
CA LEU A 54 10.11 31.75 -17.75
C LEU A 54 8.72 31.14 -17.95
N PHE A 55 8.65 29.83 -18.23
CA PHE A 55 7.41 29.08 -18.05
C PHE A 55 7.08 29.09 -16.56
N LEU A 56 6.42 30.14 -16.11
CA LEU A 56 5.70 30.15 -14.85
C LEU A 56 4.51 29.21 -15.06
N LEU A 57 4.58 28.03 -14.46
CA LEU A 57 3.37 27.28 -14.15
C LEU A 57 2.50 28.20 -13.29
N HIS A 58 1.51 28.80 -13.95
CA HIS A 58 0.50 29.62 -13.30
C HIS A 58 -0.39 28.66 -12.51
N PHE A 59 -0.10 28.52 -11.21
CA PHE A 59 -1.06 27.92 -10.31
C PHE A 59 -2.02 29.03 -9.88
N ASP A 60 -3.19 29.03 -10.50
CA ASP A 60 -4.33 29.83 -10.06
C ASP A 60 -4.82 29.22 -8.73
N PHE A 61 -4.43 29.84 -7.61
CA PHE A 61 -4.93 29.45 -6.28
C PHE A 61 -5.96 30.47 -5.83
N GLU A 62 -7.15 30.42 -6.43
CA GLU A 62 -8.33 31.10 -5.89
C GLU A 62 -8.77 30.41 -4.58
N ASP A 63 -8.77 31.20 -3.52
CA ASP A 63 -9.57 31.12 -2.29
C ASP A 63 -9.93 29.73 -1.73
N PHE A 64 -9.26 29.37 -0.63
CA PHE A 64 -9.81 28.50 0.44
C PHE A 64 -10.43 27.15 0.01
N SER A 65 -10.15 26.67 -1.20
CA SER A 65 -10.70 25.42 -1.73
C SER A 65 -10.18 24.18 -0.99
N CYS A 66 -9.03 24.28 -0.32
CA CYS A 66 -8.47 23.20 0.51
C CYS A 66 -9.26 22.93 1.82
N LEU A 67 -10.05 23.88 2.34
CA LEU A 67 -10.99 23.62 3.46
C LEU A 67 -12.30 22.96 3.00
N ARG A 68 -12.50 22.80 1.68
CA ARG A 68 -13.75 22.33 1.08
C ARG A 68 -13.61 21.01 0.31
N SER A 69 -12.39 20.53 0.10
CA SER A 69 -12.15 19.25 -0.55
C SER A 69 -12.01 18.12 0.48
N PRO A 70 -12.74 17.00 0.34
CA PRO A 70 -12.54 15.82 1.16
C PRO A 70 -11.21 15.10 0.87
N GLU A 71 -10.52 15.41 -0.23
CA GLU A 71 -9.23 14.79 -0.60
C GLU A 71 -7.99 15.55 -0.12
N HIS A 72 -8.17 16.64 0.63
CA HIS A 72 -7.09 17.50 1.12
C HIS A 72 -7.18 17.73 2.63
N ALA A 73 -6.08 17.46 3.35
CA ALA A 73 -5.96 17.82 4.76
C ALA A 73 -5.33 19.21 4.87
N CYS A 74 -6.07 20.16 5.44
CA CYS A 74 -5.63 21.55 5.60
C CYS A 74 -5.69 21.98 7.07
N THR A 75 -4.58 22.53 7.59
CA THR A 75 -4.52 23.06 8.97
C THR A 75 -4.22 24.55 8.95
N ARG A 76 -5.00 25.32 9.72
CA ARG A 76 -4.78 26.75 9.95
C ARG A 76 -3.74 26.94 11.05
N ILE A 77 -2.69 27.71 10.76
CA ILE A 77 -1.69 28.10 11.75
C ILE A 77 -1.89 29.58 12.07
N ASP A 78 -2.26 29.86 13.32
CA ASP A 78 -2.37 31.21 13.85
C ASP A 78 -1.02 31.63 14.44
N LEU A 79 -0.36 32.59 13.79
CA LEU A 79 0.89 33.15 14.28
C LEU A 79 0.59 34.21 15.36
N PRO A 80 1.46 34.32 16.40
CA PRO A 80 1.33 35.40 17.37
C PRO A 80 1.39 36.76 16.67
N ARG A 81 0.69 37.76 17.23
CA ARG A 81 0.68 39.10 16.63
C ARG A 81 2.09 39.69 16.64
N PRO A 82 2.56 40.25 15.51
CA PRO A 82 3.88 40.83 15.44
C PRO A 82 4.03 41.99 16.43
N LEU A 83 5.21 42.11 17.04
CA LEU A 83 5.48 43.14 18.05
C LEU A 83 5.64 44.52 17.40
N THR A 84 6.06 44.58 16.14
CA THR A 84 6.20 45.83 15.36
C THR A 84 5.75 45.67 13.91
N CYS A 85 5.13 46.69 13.31
CA CYS A 85 4.66 46.63 11.91
C CYS A 85 5.74 47.02 10.86
N TRP A 86 7.01 47.14 11.25
CA TRP A 86 8.08 47.71 10.41
C TRP A 86 9.42 46.94 10.49
N GLY A 87 9.45 45.72 11.04
CA GLY A 87 10.63 44.87 11.08
C GLY A 87 10.47 43.59 10.24
N PRO A 88 11.56 42.97 9.73
CA PRO A 88 11.50 41.62 9.20
C PRO A 88 11.36 40.63 10.37
N GLU A 89 10.14 40.49 10.89
CA GLU A 89 9.81 39.43 11.85
C GLU A 89 9.59 38.13 11.05
N TRP A 90 10.61 37.30 10.99
CA TRP A 90 10.49 35.94 10.48
C TRP A 90 10.07 35.00 11.61
N TYR A 91 9.14 34.11 11.31
CA TYR A 91 8.70 33.06 12.22
C TYR A 91 9.16 31.73 11.64
N LEU A 92 10.00 31.00 12.39
CA LEU A 92 10.33 29.62 12.04
C LEU A 92 9.31 28.70 12.70
N VAL A 93 8.52 28.00 11.89
CA VAL A 93 7.54 27.02 12.35
C VAL A 93 8.04 25.63 11.97
N ARG A 94 8.15 24.74 12.95
CA ARG A 94 8.37 23.30 12.68
C ARG A 94 7.02 22.66 12.39
N ILE A 95 6.91 22.00 11.24
CA ILE A 95 5.75 21.21 10.87
C ILE A 95 6.16 19.75 10.95
N GLU A 96 5.45 18.98 11.78
CA GLU A 96 5.61 17.53 11.85
C GLU A 96 4.46 16.91 11.06
N LEU A 97 4.83 16.21 9.98
CA LEU A 97 3.89 15.51 9.11
C LEU A 97 3.98 14.02 9.40
N THR A 98 2.85 13.42 9.76
CA THR A 98 2.71 11.97 9.90
C THR A 98 1.79 11.49 8.79
N VAL A 99 2.32 10.63 7.92
CA VAL A 99 1.50 9.92 6.93
C VAL A 99 0.88 8.73 7.65
N MET A 100 -0.44 8.65 7.64
CA MET A 100 -1.16 7.49 8.16
C MET A 100 -1.37 6.48 7.04
N ASP A 101 -1.25 5.21 7.40
CA ASP A 101 -1.58 4.11 6.50
C ASP A 101 -3.08 4.09 6.19
N VAL A 102 -3.39 3.79 4.93
CA VAL A 102 -4.74 3.53 4.43
C VAL A 102 -4.71 2.14 3.83
N ASN A 103 -5.76 1.37 4.04
CA ASN A 103 -5.86 -0.02 3.59
C ASN A 103 -6.05 -0.12 2.07
N ASP A 104 -4.98 0.14 1.31
CA ASP A 104 -4.97 0.23 -0.14
C ASP A 104 -4.22 -0.91 -0.82
N ASN A 105 -3.57 -1.77 -0.04
CA ASN A 105 -3.00 -3.01 -0.53
C ASN A 105 -3.95 -4.18 -0.26
N ALA A 106 -3.86 -5.21 -1.10
CA ALA A 106 -4.61 -6.45 -0.90
C ALA A 106 -3.60 -7.57 -0.63
N PRO A 107 -3.98 -8.61 0.13
CA PRO A 107 -3.05 -9.70 0.40
C PRO A 107 -2.62 -10.42 -0.88
N GLU A 108 -1.32 -10.66 -1.03
CA GLU A 108 -0.72 -11.35 -2.17
C GLU A 108 -0.04 -12.65 -1.75
N TRP A 109 -0.19 -13.70 -2.56
CA TRP A 109 0.43 -14.99 -2.31
C TRP A 109 1.92 -14.96 -2.62
N THR A 110 2.77 -15.36 -1.67
CA THR A 110 4.23 -15.37 -1.83
C THR A 110 4.82 -16.78 -1.88
N MET A 111 3.97 -17.79 -2.05
CA MET A 111 4.38 -19.20 -2.06
C MET A 111 5.05 -19.57 -3.39
N VAL A 112 6.03 -20.47 -3.35
CA VAL A 112 6.71 -21.01 -4.54
C VAL A 112 7.00 -22.51 -4.37
N PRO A 113 7.01 -23.30 -5.46
CA PRO A 113 6.66 -22.92 -6.83
C PRO A 113 5.13 -22.89 -7.07
N TYR A 114 4.70 -22.18 -8.12
CA TYR A 114 3.34 -22.24 -8.67
C TYR A 114 3.32 -23.26 -9.83
N PRO A 115 2.31 -24.16 -9.94
CA PRO A 115 1.15 -24.31 -9.05
C PRO A 115 1.50 -24.93 -7.69
N TYR A 116 0.73 -24.58 -6.65
CA TYR A 116 0.98 -25.06 -5.28
C TYR A 116 0.63 -26.54 -5.15
N LEU A 117 1.58 -27.33 -4.66
CA LEU A 117 1.46 -28.77 -4.55
C LEU A 117 1.91 -29.25 -3.15
N ALA A 118 1.10 -30.12 -2.56
CA ALA A 118 1.44 -30.87 -1.36
C ALA A 118 1.20 -32.37 -1.59
N VAL A 119 2.00 -33.18 -0.92
CA VAL A 119 1.82 -34.63 -0.89
C VAL A 119 1.61 -35.05 0.55
N VAL A 120 0.57 -35.84 0.78
CA VAL A 120 0.22 -36.35 2.11
C VAL A 120 0.03 -37.85 2.03
N SER A 121 0.39 -38.56 3.11
CA SER A 121 0.09 -39.98 3.21
C SER A 121 -1.43 -40.19 3.22
N PRO A 122 -1.97 -41.17 2.47
CA PRO A 122 -3.38 -41.53 2.55
C PRO A 122 -3.79 -41.99 3.97
N ASP A 123 -2.82 -42.50 4.72
CA ASP A 123 -2.96 -43.02 6.08
C ASP A 123 -2.52 -41.98 7.15
N ALA A 124 -2.46 -40.69 6.78
CA ALA A 124 -2.05 -39.63 7.68
C ALA A 124 -3.05 -39.45 8.85
N PRO A 125 -2.59 -39.35 10.10
CA PRO A 125 -3.47 -39.12 11.24
C PRO A 125 -4.12 -37.74 11.19
N THR A 126 -5.20 -37.55 11.95
CA THR A 126 -5.84 -36.24 12.14
C THR A 126 -4.85 -35.20 12.63
N GLY A 127 -4.97 -33.97 12.10
CA GLY A 127 -4.11 -32.86 12.47
C GLY A 127 -2.72 -32.90 11.83
N THR A 128 -2.47 -33.79 10.86
CA THR A 128 -1.21 -33.80 10.11
C THR A 128 -1.06 -32.49 9.34
N LEU A 129 0.08 -31.82 9.48
CA LEU A 129 0.39 -30.63 8.69
C LEU A 129 0.70 -31.04 7.24
N VAL A 130 -0.12 -30.55 6.30
CA VAL A 130 -0.03 -30.87 4.88
C VAL A 130 0.75 -29.79 4.13
N TYR A 131 0.44 -28.53 4.42
CA TYR A 131 1.05 -27.39 3.75
C TYR A 131 0.98 -26.16 4.65
N LYS A 132 1.88 -25.20 4.42
CA LYS A 132 1.84 -23.90 5.07
C LYS A 132 1.63 -22.83 4.00
N LEU A 133 0.46 -22.21 4.03
CA LEU A 133 0.13 -21.11 3.17
C LEU A 133 0.88 -19.85 3.62
N HIS A 134 1.22 -19.00 2.65
CA HIS A 134 1.81 -17.70 2.94
C HIS A 134 1.31 -16.65 1.97
N ALA A 135 0.65 -15.64 2.53
CA ALA A 135 0.31 -14.40 1.86
C ALA A 135 0.88 -13.23 2.68
N ARG A 136 1.11 -12.12 1.99
CA ARG A 136 1.63 -10.88 2.56
C ARG A 136 0.76 -9.73 2.09
N ASP A 137 0.45 -8.86 3.02
CA ASP A 137 -0.15 -7.55 2.73
C ASP A 137 0.91 -6.45 2.96
N GLY A 138 0.84 -5.40 2.14
CA GLY A 138 1.76 -4.26 2.16
C GLY A 138 1.43 -3.21 3.21
N ASP A 139 0.21 -3.24 3.76
CA ASP A 139 -0.31 -2.25 4.69
C ASP A 139 0.27 -2.38 6.11
N GLU A 140 0.11 -1.34 6.94
CA GLU A 140 0.67 -1.28 8.29
C GLU A 140 -0.30 -1.80 9.36
N GLY A 141 0.22 -2.50 10.37
CA GLY A 141 -0.55 -2.90 11.54
C GLY A 141 -1.68 -3.88 11.20
N SER A 142 -2.90 -3.58 11.63
CA SER A 142 -4.08 -4.44 11.39
C SER A 142 -4.52 -4.46 9.92
N ASN A 143 -4.18 -3.42 9.16
CA ASN A 143 -4.47 -3.35 7.73
C ASN A 143 -3.64 -4.43 6.99
N GLY A 144 -2.42 -4.68 7.47
CA GLY A 144 -1.56 -5.74 6.95
C GLY A 144 -1.74 -7.14 7.56
N GLU A 145 -2.66 -7.32 8.52
CA GLU A 145 -2.85 -8.62 9.19
C GLU A 145 -3.71 -9.56 8.31
N VAL A 146 -3.09 -10.66 7.87
CA VAL A 146 -3.70 -11.59 6.90
C VAL A 146 -4.34 -12.79 7.60
N GLU A 147 -5.60 -13.08 7.25
CA GLU A 147 -6.31 -14.32 7.56
C GLU A 147 -6.49 -15.22 6.33
N TYR A 148 -6.40 -16.53 6.53
CA TYR A 148 -6.56 -17.56 5.49
C TYR A 148 -7.93 -18.24 5.57
N ILE A 149 -8.64 -18.32 4.46
CA ILE A 149 -10.00 -18.86 4.38
C ILE A 149 -10.05 -19.96 3.31
N LEU A 150 -10.31 -21.20 3.72
CA LEU A 150 -10.65 -22.27 2.80
C LEU A 150 -12.05 -22.02 2.23
N SER A 151 -12.12 -21.55 0.99
CA SER A 151 -13.37 -21.16 0.35
C SER A 151 -14.09 -22.33 -0.32
N ASP A 152 -13.34 -23.29 -0.85
CA ASP A 152 -13.90 -24.46 -1.52
C ASP A 152 -12.91 -25.63 -1.58
N GLY A 153 -13.44 -26.83 -1.82
CA GLY A 153 -12.68 -28.04 -2.07
C GLY A 153 -12.34 -28.85 -0.83
N GLY A 154 -11.56 -29.91 -1.04
CA GLY A 154 -11.07 -30.78 0.04
C GLY A 154 -12.09 -31.72 0.66
N ASP A 155 -13.37 -31.67 0.24
CA ASP A 155 -14.45 -32.56 0.69
C ASP A 155 -14.57 -32.67 2.23
N GLY A 156 -14.23 -31.59 2.96
CA GLY A 156 -14.19 -31.56 4.42
C GLY A 156 -13.05 -32.36 5.06
N ARG A 157 -12.09 -32.88 4.28
CA ARG A 157 -10.93 -33.66 4.76
C ARG A 157 -9.75 -32.80 5.18
N PHE A 158 -9.80 -31.52 4.85
CA PHE A 158 -8.79 -30.53 5.16
C PHE A 158 -9.39 -29.33 5.85
N GLU A 159 -8.63 -28.75 6.75
CA GLU A 159 -8.92 -27.47 7.41
C GLU A 159 -7.72 -26.54 7.25
N VAL A 160 -7.98 -25.23 7.28
CA VAL A 160 -6.95 -24.20 7.22
C VAL A 160 -7.03 -23.37 8.49
N ASP A 161 -5.93 -23.30 9.22
CA ASP A 161 -5.81 -22.37 10.35
C ASP A 161 -5.79 -20.93 9.82
N ARG A 162 -6.74 -20.12 10.30
CA ARG A 162 -6.94 -18.75 9.80
C ARG A 162 -5.74 -17.85 10.01
N LYS A 163 -4.94 -18.05 11.06
CA LYS A 163 -3.84 -17.12 11.39
C LYS A 163 -2.50 -17.63 10.91
N SER A 164 -2.24 -18.92 11.07
CA SER A 164 -0.94 -19.50 10.73
C SER A 164 -0.84 -19.97 9.28
N GLY A 165 -1.98 -20.09 8.57
CA GLY A 165 -2.04 -20.64 7.22
C GLY A 165 -1.74 -22.14 7.16
N HIS A 166 -1.80 -22.85 8.28
CA HIS A 166 -1.52 -24.29 8.32
C HIS A 166 -2.72 -25.08 7.77
N VAL A 167 -2.48 -25.82 6.69
CA VAL A 167 -3.45 -26.76 6.13
C VAL A 167 -3.25 -28.09 6.85
N ARG A 168 -4.30 -28.62 7.48
CA ARG A 168 -4.25 -29.87 8.26
C ARG A 168 -5.36 -30.84 7.88
N THR A 169 -5.16 -32.12 8.17
CA THR A 169 -6.18 -33.17 7.97
C THR A 169 -7.24 -33.14 9.08
N THR A 170 -8.51 -33.29 8.73
CA THR A 170 -9.64 -33.29 9.70
C THR A 170 -9.94 -34.66 10.30
N GLY A 171 -9.28 -35.72 9.82
CA GLY A 171 -9.47 -37.11 10.27
C GLY A 171 -10.39 -37.94 9.40
N LEU A 172 -11.01 -37.34 8.37
CA LEU A 172 -11.66 -38.12 7.32
C LEU A 172 -10.61 -38.86 6.48
N PRO A 173 -10.86 -40.13 6.08
CA PRO A 173 -9.88 -40.95 5.39
C PRO A 173 -9.53 -40.36 4.02
N LEU A 174 -8.26 -40.32 3.65
CA LEU A 174 -7.87 -39.84 2.32
C LEU A 174 -7.92 -41.01 1.32
N GLN A 175 -8.40 -40.74 0.11
CA GLN A 175 -8.44 -41.74 -0.96
C GLN A 175 -7.08 -41.80 -1.64
N ARG A 176 -6.49 -42.99 -1.75
CA ARG A 176 -5.22 -43.19 -2.45
C ARG A 176 -5.32 -42.73 -3.89
N GLU A 177 -4.24 -42.10 -4.37
CA GLU A 177 -4.10 -41.64 -5.76
C GLU A 177 -5.18 -40.64 -6.20
N ARG A 178 -5.81 -39.96 -5.24
CA ARG A 178 -6.74 -38.87 -5.49
C ARG A 178 -6.10 -37.52 -5.21
N ASP A 179 -6.39 -36.59 -6.10
CA ASP A 179 -6.02 -35.19 -5.97
C ASP A 179 -7.18 -34.40 -5.35
N TYR A 180 -6.88 -33.64 -4.31
CA TYR A 180 -7.80 -32.71 -3.68
C TYR A 180 -7.38 -31.29 -4.02
N LEU A 181 -8.24 -30.56 -4.72
CA LEU A 181 -8.03 -29.14 -5.02
C LEU A 181 -8.65 -28.32 -3.89
N LEU A 182 -7.82 -27.54 -3.21
CA LEU A 182 -8.22 -26.62 -2.15
C LEU A 182 -8.17 -25.21 -2.70
N THR A 183 -9.30 -24.53 -2.76
CA THR A 183 -9.36 -23.11 -3.12
C THR A 183 -9.31 -22.30 -1.84
N VAL A 184 -8.28 -21.47 -1.69
CA VAL A 184 -8.04 -20.67 -0.49
C VAL A 184 -7.96 -19.20 -0.89
N VAL A 185 -8.52 -18.33 -0.05
CA VAL A 185 -8.45 -16.88 -0.18
C VAL A 185 -7.76 -16.31 1.05
N ALA A 186 -6.84 -15.37 0.85
CA ALA A 186 -6.29 -14.55 1.92
C ALA A 186 -7.11 -13.25 2.00
N ALA A 187 -7.41 -12.81 3.20
CA ALA A 187 -8.15 -11.57 3.45
C ALA A 187 -7.47 -10.79 4.58
N ASP A 188 -7.54 -9.47 4.52
CA ASP A 188 -7.15 -8.62 5.64
C ASP A 188 -8.30 -8.51 6.66
N MET A 189 -8.09 -7.71 7.71
CA MET A 189 -9.10 -7.43 8.73
C MET A 189 -10.17 -6.41 8.28
N GLN A 190 -10.06 -5.84 7.08
CA GLN A 190 -10.93 -4.76 6.56
C GLN A 190 -11.62 -5.10 5.23
N ALA A 191 -11.67 -6.38 4.88
CA ALA A 191 -12.36 -6.97 3.74
C ALA A 191 -11.70 -6.80 2.36
N SER A 192 -10.42 -6.41 2.29
CA SER A 192 -9.62 -6.67 1.09
C SER A 192 -9.35 -8.17 0.95
N ARG A 193 -9.30 -8.66 -0.28
CA ARG A 193 -9.15 -10.08 -0.58
C ARG A 193 -8.15 -10.33 -1.69
N SER A 194 -7.33 -11.35 -1.51
CA SER A 194 -6.44 -11.87 -2.54
C SER A 194 -7.23 -12.48 -3.69
N ILE A 195 -6.56 -12.64 -4.83
CA ILE A 195 -6.98 -13.63 -5.83
C ILE A 195 -7.04 -15.03 -5.19
N PRO A 196 -7.98 -15.91 -5.55
CA PRO A 196 -8.00 -17.26 -5.02
C PRO A 196 -6.77 -18.07 -5.42
N ALA A 197 -6.14 -18.74 -4.46
CA ALA A 197 -5.07 -19.72 -4.69
C ALA A 197 -5.65 -21.14 -4.73
N VAL A 198 -5.15 -21.97 -5.64
CA VAL A 198 -5.50 -23.39 -5.71
C VAL A 198 -4.31 -24.23 -5.26
N LEU A 199 -4.46 -24.93 -4.14
CA LEU A 199 -3.50 -25.91 -3.63
C LEU A 199 -3.95 -27.32 -4.03
N SER A 200 -3.11 -28.03 -4.78
CA SER A 200 -3.30 -29.44 -5.11
C SER A 200 -2.68 -30.32 -4.02
N VAL A 201 -3.50 -31.10 -3.33
CA VAL A 201 -3.05 -32.07 -2.34
C VAL A 201 -3.21 -33.48 -2.89
N VAL A 202 -2.10 -34.19 -3.06
CA VAL A 202 -2.08 -35.57 -3.56
C VAL A 202 -1.98 -36.53 -2.39
N ALA A 203 -2.93 -37.45 -2.28
CA ALA A 203 -2.92 -38.51 -1.27
C ALA A 203 -2.16 -39.74 -1.77
N GLY A 204 -0.86 -39.79 -1.48
CA GLY A 204 0.06 -40.85 -1.91
C GLY A 204 1.13 -40.37 -2.90
N ALA A 205 1.79 -41.31 -3.56
CA ALA A 205 2.83 -40.96 -4.52
C ALA A 205 2.23 -40.44 -5.84
N ARG A 206 2.87 -39.44 -6.45
CA ARG A 206 2.60 -39.09 -7.85
C ARG A 206 3.24 -40.12 -8.78
N ALA A 207 2.62 -40.32 -9.95
CA ALA A 207 3.32 -40.94 -11.08
C ALA A 207 4.56 -40.09 -11.47
N PRO A 208 5.68 -40.72 -11.87
CA PRO A 208 6.87 -39.98 -12.28
C PRO A 208 6.53 -39.03 -13.44
N GLN A 209 6.92 -37.77 -13.31
CA GLN A 209 6.79 -36.78 -14.37
C GLN A 209 8.12 -36.67 -15.11
N PHE A 210 8.07 -36.71 -16.44
CA PHE A 210 9.23 -36.39 -17.26
C PHE A 210 9.66 -34.95 -16.99
N THR A 211 10.96 -34.71 -16.78
CA THR A 211 11.50 -33.36 -16.55
C THR A 211 11.40 -32.49 -17.79
N ASN A 212 11.43 -33.09 -18.99
CA ASN A 212 11.34 -32.40 -20.26
C ASN A 212 10.16 -32.92 -21.10
N THR A 213 9.59 -32.07 -21.95
CA THR A 213 8.59 -32.44 -22.94
C THR A 213 9.16 -33.26 -24.11
N SER A 214 10.49 -33.26 -24.28
CA SER A 214 11.22 -34.15 -25.17
C SER A 214 12.67 -34.34 -24.71
N TYR A 215 13.25 -35.49 -25.03
CA TYR A 215 14.67 -35.79 -24.86
C TYR A 215 15.24 -36.18 -26.21
N THR A 216 16.24 -35.42 -26.68
CA THR A 216 16.94 -35.71 -27.94
C THR A 216 18.34 -36.18 -27.60
N ILE A 217 18.71 -37.35 -28.09
CA ILE A 217 20.07 -37.90 -28.00
C ILE A 217 20.59 -38.19 -29.40
N ALA A 218 21.87 -37.92 -29.64
CA ALA A 218 22.57 -38.25 -30.87
C ALA A 218 23.58 -39.36 -30.57
N ILE A 219 23.32 -40.56 -31.09
CA ILE A 219 24.15 -41.74 -30.88
C ILE A 219 24.94 -42.00 -32.17
N PRO A 220 26.29 -41.97 -32.15
CA PRO A 220 27.11 -42.34 -33.29
C PRO A 220 26.86 -43.78 -33.74
N GLU A 221 26.98 -44.04 -35.05
CA GLU A 221 26.71 -45.36 -35.63
C GLU A 221 27.63 -46.49 -35.10
N ASN A 222 28.78 -46.14 -34.54
CA ASN A 222 29.78 -47.08 -34.03
C ASN A 222 29.77 -47.22 -32.49
N THR A 223 28.69 -46.81 -31.82
CA THR A 223 28.57 -46.95 -30.36
C THR A 223 28.44 -48.44 -29.99
N PRO A 224 29.37 -48.98 -29.17
CA PRO A 224 29.30 -50.37 -28.71
C PRO A 224 28.09 -50.63 -27.81
N GLU A 225 27.63 -51.88 -27.76
CA GLU A 225 26.53 -52.28 -26.87
C GLU A 225 26.84 -51.95 -25.40
N GLY A 226 25.87 -51.32 -24.73
CA GLY A 226 25.98 -50.97 -23.30
C GLY A 226 26.49 -49.55 -23.01
N GLN A 227 26.65 -48.69 -24.01
CA GLN A 227 26.89 -47.26 -23.80
C GLN A 227 25.65 -46.42 -24.16
N PRO A 228 25.35 -45.34 -23.39
CA PRO A 228 24.19 -44.50 -23.62
C PRO A 228 24.26 -43.72 -24.94
#